data_AF-A0A5M5BPV8-F1
#
_entry.id   AF-A0A5M5BPV8-F1
#
_cell.length_a   1.000
_cell.length_b   1.000
_cell.length_c   1.000
_cell.angle_alpha   90.00
_cell.angle_beta   90.00
_cell.angle_gamma   90.00
#
_symmetry.space_group_name_H-M   'P 1'
#
loop_
_entity.id
_entity.type
_entity.pdbx_description
1 polymer ?
#
loop_
_entity_poly.entity_id
_entity_poly.type
_entity_poly.pdbx_seq_one_letter_code
_entity_poly.pdbx_strand_id
1 'polypeptide(L)'
;YEDDGDKFPTAKWQSDTFRKEAGKYFDLPHLIAYYLYVQFNLGVDQLAKNMLIRTWDGVKWLIDYYDGDCQLGSDNKSFLTGKYDDNRQTKRDGAYVMQGHNSWLWNLIVANCWDMIVEIMVSGWNGGASFMSAFSIQKAIDHFDTEQMKKWCSRLYNKSGIFKYIYPFLNEMPVGADGAKQTYPQIYGLKGSLKAHRNYFIQRRYDLKQVEYGYVSTLGAQFYQSTASLDKAYKLKPMQYRLTIPYRVQLSTSNGVQADSGVVDADVLHSLQLTRAFGENDPLKIIGAAKIKELVWHEDAFAIGFNFGLLTSLVKLDMSVEKASGYRNGSFMASTNGMLLLEEVNMRNNRLARNGDNGNVATLDLSWQGRLKKLDVRGTGLTRVKLATGAPVVQLCLPDT
;
A
#
# COMPACT_ATOMS: atom_id res chain seq x y z
N TYR A 1 -2.48 33.76 -0.57
CA TYR A 1 -2.69 32.69 -1.56
C TYR A 1 -3.43 31.59 -0.84
N GLU A 2 -4.75 31.54 -0.97
CA GLU A 2 -5.55 30.51 -0.28
C GLU A 2 -5.92 29.45 -1.31
N ASP A 3 -5.45 28.23 -1.05
CA ASP A 3 -5.96 27.03 -1.70
C ASP A 3 -7.33 26.72 -1.10
N ASP A 4 -8.31 26.38 -1.94
CA ASP A 4 -9.74 26.30 -1.63
C ASP A 4 -10.15 25.00 -0.91
N GLY A 5 -9.22 24.37 -0.19
CA GLY A 5 -9.47 23.22 0.67
C GLY A 5 -8.38 22.14 0.59
N ASP A 6 -8.77 20.90 0.84
CA ASP A 6 -7.88 19.73 0.91
C ASP A 6 -7.57 19.11 -0.48
N LYS A 7 -7.89 19.81 -1.58
CA LYS A 7 -7.75 19.30 -2.96
C LYS A 7 -6.78 20.14 -3.77
N PHE A 8 -6.16 19.51 -4.77
CA PHE A 8 -5.27 20.22 -5.69
C PHE A 8 -6.08 21.08 -6.69
N PRO A 9 -5.79 22.39 -6.80
CA PRO A 9 -6.58 23.31 -7.62
C PRO A 9 -6.15 23.21 -9.09
N THR A 10 -6.45 22.10 -9.76
CA THR A 10 -5.96 21.82 -11.13
C THR A 10 -6.24 22.95 -12.11
N ALA A 11 -7.47 23.50 -12.11
CA ALA A 11 -7.87 24.55 -13.04
C ALA A 11 -7.02 25.82 -12.95
N LYS A 12 -6.55 26.17 -11.74
CA LYS A 12 -5.69 27.34 -11.51
C LYS A 12 -4.31 27.22 -12.18
N TRP A 13 -3.81 25.99 -12.30
CA TRP A 13 -2.46 25.71 -12.79
C TRP A 13 -2.44 25.15 -14.21
N GLN A 14 -3.59 25.03 -14.88
CA GLN A 14 -3.64 24.68 -16.29
C GLN A 14 -2.96 25.76 -17.13
N SER A 15 -2.11 25.34 -18.06
CA SER A 15 -1.33 26.23 -18.93
C SER A 15 -0.94 25.53 -20.23
N ASP A 16 -1.56 25.97 -21.33
CA ASP A 16 -1.24 25.48 -22.68
C ASP A 16 0.21 25.75 -23.06
N THR A 17 0.74 26.92 -22.67
CA THR A 17 2.14 27.29 -22.92
C THR A 17 3.07 26.33 -22.20
N PHE A 18 2.84 26.06 -20.91
CA PHE A 18 3.67 25.11 -20.18
C PHE A 18 3.62 23.72 -20.81
N ARG A 19 2.42 23.23 -21.14
CA ARG A 19 2.24 21.92 -21.78
C ARG A 19 3.01 21.79 -23.10
N LYS A 20 3.05 22.85 -23.91
CA LYS A 20 3.73 22.85 -25.22
C LYS A 20 5.23 23.06 -25.13
N GLU A 21 5.71 23.79 -24.12
CA GLU A 21 7.08 24.29 -24.11
C GLU A 21 7.97 23.71 -23.01
N ALA A 22 7.43 23.12 -21.95
CA ALA A 22 8.24 22.64 -20.82
C ALA A 22 9.30 21.62 -21.25
N GLY A 23 9.00 20.74 -22.21
CA GLY A 23 9.95 19.75 -22.75
C GLY A 23 11.15 20.35 -23.52
N LYS A 24 11.10 21.64 -23.86
CA LYS A 24 12.23 22.38 -24.44
C LYS A 24 13.29 22.70 -23.38
N TYR A 25 12.86 22.93 -22.14
CA TYR A 25 13.70 23.41 -21.04
C TYR A 25 13.96 22.36 -19.96
N PHE A 26 13.14 21.32 -19.88
CA PHE A 26 13.29 20.23 -18.93
C PHE A 26 13.28 18.87 -19.64
N ASP A 27 14.07 17.93 -19.14
CA ASP A 27 13.81 16.52 -19.35
C ASP A 27 12.58 16.14 -18.51
N LEU A 28 11.39 16.18 -19.13
CA LEU A 28 10.12 15.92 -18.44
C LEU A 28 10.06 14.53 -17.80
N PRO A 29 10.49 13.43 -18.46
CA PRO A 29 10.56 12.12 -17.81
C PRO A 29 11.39 12.13 -16.52
N HIS A 30 12.60 12.70 -16.57
CA HIS A 30 13.47 12.79 -15.39
C HIS A 30 12.86 13.66 -14.29
N LEU A 31 12.29 14.81 -14.65
CA LEU A 31 11.64 15.73 -13.72
C LEU A 31 10.43 15.09 -13.03
N ILE A 32 9.62 14.33 -13.77
CA ILE A 32 8.47 13.60 -13.24
C ILE A 32 8.93 12.42 -12.36
N ALA A 33 9.97 11.70 -12.75
CA ALA A 33 10.54 10.63 -11.91
C ALA A 33 11.05 11.18 -10.57
N TYR A 34 11.69 12.36 -10.57
CA TYR A 34 12.06 13.07 -9.34
C TYR A 34 10.83 13.40 -8.50
N TYR A 35 9.78 13.96 -9.12
CA TYR A 35 8.53 14.28 -8.42
C TYR A 35 7.92 13.02 -7.76
N LEU A 36 7.81 11.92 -8.51
CA LEU A 36 7.30 10.63 -8.01
C LEU A 36 8.16 10.12 -6.84
N TYR A 37 9.48 10.16 -6.94
CA TYR A 37 10.38 9.77 -5.85
C TYR A 37 10.11 10.57 -4.57
N VAL A 38 9.97 11.90 -4.69
CA VAL A 38 9.67 12.77 -3.56
C VAL A 38 8.30 12.46 -2.96
N GLN A 39 7.28 12.23 -3.80
CA GLN A 39 5.94 11.86 -3.33
C GLN A 39 5.94 10.51 -2.62
N PHE A 40 6.59 9.49 -3.17
CA PHE A 40 6.67 8.15 -2.58
C PHE A 40 7.38 8.15 -1.24
N ASN A 41 8.44 8.94 -1.09
CA ASN A 41 9.20 8.99 0.14
C ASN A 41 8.71 10.05 1.14
N LEU A 42 7.70 10.87 0.82
CA LEU A 42 7.35 12.05 1.62
C LEU A 42 8.58 12.93 1.89
N GLY A 43 9.29 13.32 0.84
CA GLY A 43 10.41 14.27 0.96
C GLY A 43 9.88 15.67 1.24
N VAL A 44 9.67 16.01 2.51
CA VAL A 44 8.90 17.21 2.92
C VAL A 44 9.51 18.52 2.41
N ASP A 45 10.82 18.56 2.18
CA ASP A 45 11.54 19.77 1.76
C ASP A 45 11.89 19.82 0.28
N GLN A 46 11.77 18.68 -0.41
CA GLN A 46 12.50 18.42 -1.65
C GLN A 46 11.84 19.05 -2.89
N LEU A 47 10.66 19.65 -2.72
CA LEU A 47 9.96 20.39 -3.76
C LEU A 47 10.18 21.91 -3.66
N ALA A 48 10.78 22.41 -2.57
CA ALA A 48 11.12 23.82 -2.40
C ALA A 48 12.63 24.08 -2.33
N LYS A 49 13.39 23.13 -1.80
CA LYS A 49 14.84 23.22 -1.60
C LYS A 49 15.47 21.83 -1.71
N ASN A 50 16.76 21.71 -1.40
CA ASN A 50 17.52 20.46 -1.44
C ASN A 50 17.52 19.78 -2.82
N MET A 51 17.55 20.62 -3.85
CA MET A 51 17.65 20.26 -5.26
C MET A 51 18.92 20.87 -5.82
N LEU A 52 19.69 20.09 -6.58
CA LEU A 52 20.73 20.64 -7.44
C LEU A 52 20.16 20.75 -8.85
N ILE A 53 20.20 21.94 -9.43
CA ILE A 53 19.73 22.16 -10.80
C ILE A 53 20.97 22.26 -11.70
N ARG A 54 21.03 21.42 -12.73
CA ARG A 54 22.19 21.29 -13.63
C ARG A 54 21.77 21.44 -15.07
N THR A 55 22.63 22.03 -15.88
CA THR A 55 22.49 22.11 -17.34
C THR A 55 23.86 21.90 -17.98
N TRP A 56 23.88 21.29 -19.17
CA TRP A 56 25.09 21.06 -19.96
C TRP A 56 25.14 21.91 -21.22
N ASP A 57 23.99 22.34 -21.72
CA ASP A 57 23.82 23.13 -22.94
C ASP A 57 23.32 24.56 -22.68
N GLY A 58 23.04 24.91 -21.41
CA GLY A 58 22.49 26.20 -21.00
C GLY A 58 20.97 26.35 -21.26
N VAL A 59 20.32 25.32 -21.79
CA VAL A 59 18.90 25.35 -22.20
C VAL A 59 18.09 24.31 -21.44
N LYS A 60 18.54 23.06 -21.45
CA LYS A 60 17.89 21.95 -20.74
C LYS A 60 18.43 21.82 -19.33
N TRP A 61 17.53 21.84 -18.37
CA TRP A 61 17.80 21.73 -16.95
C TRP A 61 17.33 20.37 -16.41
N LEU A 62 18.18 19.77 -15.58
CA LEU A 62 17.91 18.55 -14.82
C LEU A 62 17.95 18.85 -13.33
N ILE A 63 17.16 18.11 -12.56
CA ILE A 63 17.12 18.21 -11.10
C ILE A 63 17.72 16.95 -10.50
N ASP A 64 18.65 17.13 -9.57
CA ASP A 64 19.22 16.04 -8.81
C ASP A 64 18.88 16.15 -7.33
N TYR A 65 18.65 14.98 -6.75
CA TYR A 65 18.30 14.83 -5.36
C TYR A 65 19.49 15.13 -4.45
N TYR A 66 19.26 15.99 -3.46
CA TYR A 66 20.25 16.38 -2.47
C TYR A 66 19.62 16.42 -1.07
N ASP A 67 20.43 16.31 -0.01
CA ASP A 67 20.05 16.40 1.42
C ASP A 67 18.68 15.79 1.78
N GLY A 68 18.59 14.46 1.64
CA GLY A 68 17.37 13.68 1.83
C GLY A 68 17.12 13.14 3.22
N ASP A 69 17.53 13.83 4.29
CA ASP A 69 17.41 13.36 5.67
C ASP A 69 15.98 13.49 6.24
N CYS A 70 15.12 14.25 5.56
CA CYS A 70 13.76 14.62 5.97
C CYS A 70 12.74 13.98 5.02
N GLN A 71 12.67 12.67 5.11
CA GLN A 71 11.76 11.82 4.35
C GLN A 71 11.30 10.64 5.22
N LEU A 72 10.37 9.87 4.69
CA LEU A 72 9.83 8.64 5.28
C LEU A 72 9.26 8.90 6.68
N GLY A 73 8.48 9.99 6.80
CA GLY A 73 7.83 10.42 8.03
C GLY A 73 8.72 11.25 8.96
N SER A 74 10.00 11.43 8.63
CA SER A 74 10.90 12.29 9.42
C SER A 74 10.83 13.74 8.99
N ASP A 75 10.84 14.65 9.96
CA ASP A 75 10.99 16.09 9.75
C ASP A 75 12.45 16.59 9.92
N ASN A 76 12.62 17.90 9.75
CA ASN A 76 13.90 18.64 9.87
C ASN A 76 14.50 18.67 11.29
N LYS A 77 13.69 18.35 12.30
CA LYS A 77 14.13 18.24 13.70
C LYS A 77 14.40 16.79 14.08
N SER A 78 14.40 15.89 13.10
CA SER A 78 14.59 14.45 13.26
C SER A 78 13.46 13.71 13.97
N PHE A 79 12.29 14.32 14.16
CA PHE A 79 11.13 13.65 14.74
C PHE A 79 10.31 12.95 13.66
N LEU A 80 9.61 11.87 14.06
CA LEU A 80 8.74 11.08 13.19
C LEU A 80 7.31 11.65 13.23
N THR A 81 7.15 12.86 12.69
CA THR A 81 5.89 13.61 12.72
C THR A 81 5.06 13.46 11.45
N GLY A 82 5.69 13.07 10.34
CA GLY A 82 5.01 12.84 9.07
C GLY A 82 4.21 11.52 9.11
N LYS A 83 2.97 11.57 8.61
CA LYS A 83 2.12 10.39 8.47
C LYS A 83 2.24 9.81 7.05
N TYR A 84 1.98 8.51 6.90
CA TYR A 84 2.13 7.84 5.61
C TYR A 84 1.16 8.37 4.54
N ASP A 85 0.05 8.98 4.97
CA ASP A 85 -1.01 9.58 4.16
C ASP A 85 -0.86 11.10 3.97
N ASP A 86 0.16 11.72 4.56
CA ASP A 86 0.46 13.14 4.33
C ASP A 86 0.73 13.39 2.83
N ASN A 87 0.16 14.45 2.28
CA ASN A 87 0.30 14.83 0.88
C ASN A 87 0.55 16.34 0.74
N ARG A 88 0.62 16.84 -0.49
CA ARG A 88 0.92 18.25 -0.77
C ARG A 88 -0.15 19.22 -0.22
N GLN A 89 -1.34 18.75 0.07
CA GLN A 89 -2.46 19.51 0.64
C GLN A 89 -2.62 19.37 2.15
N THR A 90 -1.90 18.43 2.78
CA THR A 90 -1.98 18.26 4.21
C THR A 90 -1.43 19.48 4.95
N LYS A 91 -2.28 20.08 5.80
CA LYS A 91 -1.89 21.10 6.77
C LYS A 91 -1.77 20.51 8.17
N ARG A 92 -0.83 21.04 8.95
CA ARG A 92 -0.66 20.78 10.37
C ARG A 92 -0.22 22.07 11.04
N ASP A 93 -0.89 22.43 12.13
CA ASP A 93 -0.58 23.65 12.90
C ASP A 93 -0.49 24.92 12.05
N GLY A 94 -1.40 25.06 11.07
CA GLY A 94 -1.47 26.23 10.19
C GLY A 94 -0.48 26.26 9.02
N ALA A 95 0.41 25.27 8.89
CA ALA A 95 1.39 25.17 7.80
C ALA A 95 1.20 23.90 6.97
N TYR A 96 1.57 23.94 5.69
CA TYR A 96 1.62 22.74 4.85
C TYR A 96 2.78 21.84 5.28
N VAL A 97 2.52 20.53 5.37
CA VAL A 97 3.53 19.52 5.71
C VAL A 97 4.63 19.49 4.64
N MET A 98 4.25 19.55 3.36
CA MET A 98 5.18 19.57 2.23
C MET A 98 5.59 21.01 1.88
N GLN A 99 6.84 21.36 2.16
CA GLN A 99 7.46 22.56 1.61
C GLN A 99 7.54 22.43 0.09
N GLY A 100 7.08 23.46 -0.63
CA GLY A 100 6.90 23.41 -2.07
C GLY A 100 5.46 23.12 -2.50
N HIS A 101 4.51 23.12 -1.56
CA HIS A 101 3.08 23.24 -1.85
C HIS A 101 2.80 24.38 -2.86
N ASN A 102 3.37 25.58 -2.61
CA ASN A 102 3.21 26.75 -3.48
C ASN A 102 4.19 26.80 -4.67
N SER A 103 4.99 25.76 -4.92
CA SER A 103 5.95 25.77 -6.03
C SER A 103 5.24 25.79 -7.38
N TRP A 104 5.54 26.81 -8.19
CA TRP A 104 4.96 26.96 -9.52
C TRP A 104 5.31 25.80 -10.43
N LEU A 105 6.58 25.39 -10.45
CA LEU A 105 7.06 24.30 -11.30
C LEU A 105 6.27 23.01 -11.03
N TRP A 106 6.18 22.60 -9.76
CA TRP A 106 5.52 21.34 -9.42
C TRP A 106 4.01 21.39 -9.60
N ASN A 107 3.38 22.54 -9.33
CA ASN A 107 1.96 22.71 -9.60
C ASN A 107 1.65 22.68 -11.10
N LEU A 108 2.49 23.30 -11.94
CA LEU A 108 2.37 23.23 -13.39
C LEU A 108 2.58 21.80 -13.91
N ILE A 109 3.57 21.07 -13.40
CA ILE A 109 3.79 19.66 -13.76
C ILE A 109 2.55 18.80 -13.43
N VAL A 110 2.02 18.89 -12.22
CA VAL A 110 0.85 18.08 -11.82
C VAL A 110 -0.39 18.43 -12.65
N ALA A 111 -0.62 19.71 -12.93
CA ALA A 111 -1.81 20.14 -13.65
C ALA A 111 -1.76 19.86 -15.17
N ASN A 112 -0.57 19.79 -15.77
CA ASN A 112 -0.41 19.74 -17.23
C ASN A 112 0.25 18.46 -17.77
N CYS A 113 0.82 17.62 -16.90
CA CYS A 113 1.53 16.39 -17.27
C CYS A 113 1.02 15.15 -16.53
N TRP A 114 -0.24 15.16 -16.05
CA TRP A 114 -0.80 14.06 -15.27
C TRP A 114 -0.85 12.73 -16.03
N ASP A 115 -1.21 12.78 -17.32
CA ASP A 115 -1.17 11.65 -18.24
C ASP A 115 0.22 11.01 -18.29
N MET A 116 1.26 11.83 -18.45
CA MET A 116 2.65 11.40 -18.46
C MET A 116 3.13 10.88 -17.09
N ILE A 117 2.67 11.48 -15.98
CA ILE A 117 2.92 10.98 -14.61
C ILE A 117 2.41 9.56 -14.46
N VAL A 118 1.16 9.31 -14.88
CA VAL A 118 0.55 7.97 -14.82
C VAL A 118 1.28 6.99 -15.75
N GLU A 119 1.64 7.41 -16.96
CA GLU A 119 2.38 6.57 -17.90
C GLU A 119 3.74 6.14 -17.36
N ILE A 120 4.56 7.08 -16.89
CA ILE A 120 5.86 6.80 -16.26
C ILE A 120 5.69 5.88 -15.05
N MET A 121 4.66 6.12 -14.24
CA MET A 121 4.37 5.33 -13.05
C MET A 121 4.09 3.87 -13.37
N VAL A 122 3.19 3.63 -14.33
CA VAL A 122 2.55 2.33 -14.58
C VAL A 122 3.27 1.54 -15.66
N SER A 123 3.53 2.16 -16.81
CA SER A 123 4.00 1.49 -18.04
C SER A 123 5.46 1.76 -18.35
N GLY A 124 5.99 2.89 -17.84
CA GLY A 124 7.28 3.41 -18.26
C GLY A 124 7.16 4.25 -19.52
N TRP A 125 8.14 5.14 -19.73
CA TRP A 125 8.13 6.11 -20.82
C TRP A 125 9.07 5.67 -21.94
N ASN A 126 8.61 5.76 -23.20
CA ASN A 126 9.40 5.44 -24.40
C ASN A 126 10.10 4.07 -24.35
N GLY A 127 9.40 3.03 -23.89
CA GLY A 127 9.96 1.68 -23.77
C GLY A 127 10.93 1.48 -22.58
N GLY A 128 11.08 2.50 -21.73
CA GLY A 128 11.77 2.40 -20.46
C GLY A 128 10.98 1.60 -19.41
N ALA A 129 11.65 1.25 -18.32
CA ALA A 129 11.01 0.57 -17.19
C ALA A 129 10.02 1.51 -16.46
N SER A 130 8.91 0.98 -15.98
CA SER A 130 7.98 1.76 -15.15
C SER A 130 8.60 2.14 -13.82
N PHE A 131 8.20 3.28 -13.26
CA PHE A 131 8.64 3.72 -11.94
C PHE A 131 8.39 2.62 -10.90
N MET A 132 7.25 1.93 -10.96
CA MET A 132 6.92 0.85 -10.03
C MET A 132 7.82 -0.39 -10.15
N SER A 133 8.30 -0.70 -11.35
CA SER A 133 9.27 -1.79 -11.52
C SER A 133 10.64 -1.42 -10.93
N ALA A 134 11.03 -0.15 -10.99
CA ALA A 134 12.29 0.36 -10.44
C ALA A 134 12.21 0.62 -8.92
N PHE A 135 11.04 1.00 -8.42
CA PHE A 135 10.83 1.52 -7.08
C PHE A 135 9.75 0.75 -6.29
N SER A 136 9.83 -0.58 -6.33
CA SER A 136 8.94 -1.46 -5.55
C SER A 136 9.24 -1.37 -4.05
N ILE A 137 8.26 -1.77 -3.22
CA ILE A 137 8.40 -1.79 -1.75
C ILE A 137 9.68 -2.52 -1.31
N GLN A 138 9.94 -3.70 -1.86
CA GLN A 138 11.12 -4.48 -1.49
C GLN A 138 12.42 -3.78 -1.90
N LYS A 139 12.49 -3.22 -3.12
CA LYS A 139 13.66 -2.47 -3.58
C LYS A 139 13.91 -1.23 -2.73
N ALA A 140 12.86 -0.51 -2.34
CA ALA A 140 12.98 0.64 -1.44
C ALA A 140 13.49 0.23 -0.05
N ILE A 141 12.95 -0.85 0.52
CA ILE A 141 13.45 -1.41 1.79
C ILE A 141 14.93 -1.77 1.65
N ASP A 142 15.32 -2.49 0.59
CA ASP A 142 16.72 -2.89 0.38
C ASP A 142 17.65 -1.68 0.20
N HIS A 143 17.21 -0.67 -0.54
CA HIS A 143 17.96 0.58 -0.70
C HIS A 143 18.21 1.26 0.65
N PHE A 144 17.17 1.50 1.45
CA PHE A 144 17.35 2.23 2.70
C PHE A 144 17.98 1.38 3.82
N ASP A 145 17.60 0.11 3.95
CA ASP A 145 18.10 -0.77 5.02
C ASP A 145 19.49 -1.33 4.71
N THR A 146 19.75 -1.70 3.46
CA THR A 146 21.00 -2.38 3.09
C THR A 146 22.00 -1.44 2.44
N GLU A 147 21.60 -0.66 1.44
CA GLU A 147 22.55 0.20 0.72
C GLU A 147 22.90 1.48 1.47
N GLN A 148 21.93 2.08 2.16
CA GLN A 148 22.15 3.30 2.91
C GLN A 148 22.55 3.05 4.37
N MET A 149 21.73 2.33 5.13
CA MET A 149 21.93 2.15 6.57
C MET A 149 23.10 1.21 6.87
N LYS A 150 23.10 -0.03 6.37
CA LYS A 150 24.18 -0.99 6.68
C LYS A 150 25.56 -0.55 6.18
N LYS A 151 25.63 0.19 5.07
CA LYS A 151 26.90 0.68 4.51
C LYS A 151 27.32 2.06 5.01
N TRP A 152 26.58 2.67 5.94
CA TRP A 152 26.88 4.02 6.45
C TRP A 152 26.94 5.07 5.31
N CYS A 153 26.16 4.88 4.25
CA CYS A 153 26.19 5.75 3.06
C CYS A 153 25.31 6.98 3.23
N SER A 154 24.19 6.88 3.97
CA SER A 154 23.40 8.07 4.27
C SER A 154 24.13 8.94 5.29
N ARG A 155 24.07 10.25 5.09
CA ARG A 155 24.62 11.26 6.02
C ARG A 155 24.12 11.07 7.44
N LEU A 156 22.89 10.56 7.59
CA LEU A 156 22.29 10.22 8.88
C LEU A 156 23.08 9.14 9.65
N TYR A 157 23.73 8.23 8.93
CA TYR A 157 24.43 7.08 9.50
C TYR A 157 25.94 7.18 9.31
N ASN A 158 26.55 8.36 9.15
CA ASN A 158 27.99 8.46 8.95
C ASN A 158 28.64 9.65 9.67
N LYS A 159 29.96 9.80 9.55
CA LYS A 159 30.72 10.85 10.23
C LYS A 159 30.24 12.27 9.87
N SER A 160 29.69 12.49 8.67
CA SER A 160 29.09 13.79 8.29
C SER A 160 27.82 14.09 9.09
N GLY A 161 27.10 13.06 9.54
CA GLY A 161 25.99 13.20 10.50
C GLY A 161 26.46 13.72 11.86
N ILE A 162 27.64 13.30 12.34
CA ILE A 162 28.21 13.83 13.60
C ILE A 162 28.44 15.35 13.46
N PHE A 163 29.01 15.80 12.34
CA PHE A 163 29.23 17.22 12.07
C PHE A 163 27.93 18.02 11.89
N LYS A 164 26.88 17.44 11.31
CA LYS A 164 25.60 18.13 11.07
C LYS A 164 24.70 18.15 12.31
N TYR A 165 24.66 17.07 13.08
CA TYR A 165 23.64 16.87 14.12
C TYR A 165 24.18 16.86 15.56
N ILE A 166 25.43 16.43 15.78
CA ILE A 166 25.99 16.29 17.14
C ILE A 166 26.87 17.50 17.48
N TYR A 167 27.77 17.87 16.58
CA TYR A 167 28.73 18.93 16.84
C TYR A 167 28.08 20.31 17.06
N PRO A 168 27.05 20.74 16.28
CA PRO A 168 26.34 22.00 16.52
C PRO A 168 25.43 21.97 17.74
N PHE A 169 25.07 20.78 18.24
CA PHE A 169 24.35 20.63 19.50
C PHE A 169 25.28 20.87 20.69
N LEU A 170 26.48 20.29 20.65
CA LEU A 170 27.45 20.34 21.76
C LEU A 170 28.29 21.62 21.79
N ASN A 171 28.45 22.31 20.65
CA ASN A 171 29.38 23.43 20.50
C ASN A 171 28.71 24.62 19.83
N GLU A 172 29.02 25.82 20.31
CA GLU A 172 28.56 27.06 19.69
C GLU A 172 29.17 27.21 18.29
N MET A 173 28.32 27.57 17.33
CA MET A 173 28.71 27.80 15.94
C MET A 173 28.40 29.23 15.54
N PRO A 174 29.21 29.85 14.67
CA PRO A 174 28.81 31.08 14.01
C PRO A 174 27.60 30.82 13.10
N VAL A 175 26.55 31.60 13.27
CA VAL A 175 25.29 31.51 12.53
C VAL A 175 24.98 32.87 11.91
N GLY A 176 24.26 32.87 10.78
CA GLY A 176 23.88 34.10 10.09
C GLY A 176 25.06 34.86 9.47
N ALA A 177 24.77 36.02 8.89
CA ALA A 177 25.78 36.87 8.26
C ALA A 177 26.59 37.70 9.29
N ASP A 178 26.05 37.87 10.49
CA ASP A 178 26.65 38.58 11.63
C ASP A 178 27.59 37.69 12.47
N GLY A 179 27.59 36.37 12.21
CA GLY A 179 28.47 35.42 12.87
C GLY A 179 28.14 35.18 14.34
N ALA A 180 26.90 35.44 14.75
CA ALA A 180 26.43 35.21 16.11
C ALA A 180 26.70 33.76 16.52
N LYS A 181 27.18 33.54 17.76
CA LYS A 181 27.48 32.19 18.25
C LYS A 181 26.24 31.58 18.90
N GLN A 182 25.79 30.43 18.38
CA GLN A 182 24.66 29.70 18.93
C GLN A 182 24.88 28.19 18.84
N THR A 183 24.38 27.44 19.81
CA THR A 183 24.17 26.00 19.68
C THR A 183 22.85 25.73 18.97
N TYR A 184 22.73 24.57 18.33
CA TYR A 184 21.53 24.10 17.64
C TYR A 184 20.91 22.90 18.38
N PRO A 185 20.33 23.11 19.60
CA PRO A 185 19.79 22.03 20.41
C PRO A 185 18.62 21.28 19.74
N GLN A 186 17.96 21.96 18.80
CA GLN A 186 16.80 21.48 18.05
C GLN A 186 17.10 20.45 16.95
N ILE A 187 18.37 20.25 16.58
CA ILE A 187 18.78 19.33 15.52
C ILE A 187 19.31 18.03 16.15
N TYR A 188 18.51 17.41 17.02
CA TYR A 188 18.89 16.17 17.68
C TYR A 188 19.04 15.05 16.64
N GLY A 189 20.16 14.31 16.60
CA GLY A 189 20.38 13.36 15.51
C GLY A 189 21.31 12.20 15.83
N LEU A 190 20.87 11.34 16.74
CA LEU A 190 21.09 9.91 16.59
C LEU A 190 19.71 9.27 16.49
N LYS A 191 19.19 9.14 15.27
CA LYS A 191 17.86 8.55 15.01
C LYS A 191 17.75 7.06 15.39
N GLY A 192 18.82 6.46 15.92
CA GLY A 192 18.89 5.03 16.21
C GLY A 192 18.56 4.19 14.97
N SER A 193 18.19 2.92 15.18
CA SER A 193 17.66 2.10 14.09
C SER A 193 16.18 2.43 13.87
N LEU A 194 15.89 3.32 12.92
CA LEU A 194 14.52 3.61 12.45
C LEU A 194 13.90 2.52 11.57
N LYS A 195 14.54 1.34 11.48
CA LYS A 195 14.18 0.28 10.53
C LYS A 195 12.69 -0.10 10.58
N ALA A 196 12.14 -0.33 11.78
CA ALA A 196 10.74 -0.73 11.93
C ALA A 196 9.78 0.36 11.44
N HIS A 197 9.99 1.61 11.86
CA HIS A 197 9.19 2.76 11.41
C HIS A 197 9.30 2.94 9.89
N ARG A 198 10.51 2.93 9.34
CA ARG A 198 10.76 3.08 7.91
C ARG A 198 10.05 1.99 7.11
N ASN A 199 10.16 0.73 7.52
CA ASN A 199 9.55 -0.37 6.79
C ASN A 199 8.03 -0.30 6.85
N TYR A 200 7.46 0.06 8.01
CA TYR A 200 6.04 0.38 8.12
C TYR A 200 5.65 1.52 7.17
N PHE A 201 6.40 2.62 7.16
CA PHE A 201 6.11 3.82 6.39
C PHE A 201 6.18 3.55 4.88
N ILE A 202 7.27 2.92 4.41
CA ILE A 202 7.45 2.54 3.00
C ILE A 202 6.30 1.65 2.55
N GLN A 203 5.99 0.57 3.29
CA GLN A 203 4.90 -0.33 2.91
C GLN A 203 3.58 0.44 2.71
N ARG A 204 3.14 1.16 3.76
CA ARG A 204 1.85 1.85 3.77
C ARG A 204 1.78 2.95 2.72
N ARG A 205 2.81 3.79 2.64
CA ARG A 205 2.82 4.93 1.73
C ARG A 205 2.93 4.48 0.28
N TYR A 206 3.75 3.49 -0.02
CA TYR A 206 3.96 3.06 -1.40
C TYR A 206 2.70 2.40 -1.94
N ASP A 207 1.98 1.62 -1.12
CA ASP A 207 0.69 1.09 -1.51
C ASP A 207 -0.33 2.21 -1.81
N LEU A 208 -0.39 3.24 -0.96
CA LEU A 208 -1.27 4.39 -1.17
C LEU A 208 -0.90 5.17 -2.46
N LYS A 209 0.37 5.48 -2.64
CA LYS A 209 0.84 6.24 -3.81
C LYS A 209 0.72 5.45 -5.11
N GLN A 210 0.84 4.13 -5.06
CA GLN A 210 0.54 3.26 -6.20
C GLN A 210 -0.86 3.52 -6.76
N VAL A 211 -1.88 3.42 -5.91
CA VAL A 211 -3.27 3.58 -6.37
C VAL A 211 -3.60 5.02 -6.72
N GLU A 212 -3.00 6.01 -6.04
CA GLU A 212 -3.14 7.44 -6.36
C GLU A 212 -2.71 7.76 -7.80
N TYR A 213 -1.65 7.11 -8.27
CA TYR A 213 -1.14 7.27 -9.64
C TYR A 213 -1.61 6.16 -10.61
N GLY A 214 -2.71 5.48 -10.28
CA GLY A 214 -3.37 4.55 -11.19
C GLY A 214 -2.72 3.18 -11.32
N TYR A 215 -1.68 2.86 -10.55
CA TYR A 215 -1.10 1.53 -10.52
C TYR A 215 -2.04 0.53 -9.82
N VAL A 216 -2.21 -0.63 -10.45
CA VAL A 216 -2.95 -1.75 -9.89
C VAL A 216 -2.10 -3.00 -9.99
N SER A 217 -1.93 -3.69 -8.86
CA SER A 217 -1.20 -4.97 -8.80
C SER A 217 -1.85 -6.03 -9.69
N THR A 218 -1.06 -6.84 -10.37
CA THR A 218 -1.57 -8.04 -11.08
C THR A 218 -1.63 -9.28 -10.17
N LEU A 219 -1.02 -9.22 -8.99
CA LEU A 219 -1.09 -10.25 -7.96
C LEU A 219 -2.45 -10.17 -7.24
N GLY A 220 -3.14 -11.30 -7.15
CA GLY A 220 -4.41 -11.41 -6.45
C GLY A 220 -4.68 -12.81 -5.93
N ALA A 221 -5.49 -12.90 -4.88
CA ALA A 221 -5.92 -14.16 -4.29
C ALA A 221 -6.83 -14.89 -5.27
N GLN A 222 -6.34 -15.99 -5.84
CA GLN A 222 -7.06 -16.76 -6.85
C GLN A 222 -8.04 -17.74 -6.21
N PHE A 223 -9.19 -17.93 -6.85
CA PHE A 223 -10.20 -18.92 -6.49
C PHE A 223 -10.98 -19.35 -7.74
N TYR A 224 -11.74 -20.44 -7.63
CA TYR A 224 -12.53 -20.99 -8.73
C TYR A 224 -13.99 -21.12 -8.33
N GLN A 225 -14.87 -21.07 -9.34
CA GLN A 225 -16.28 -21.37 -9.15
C GLN A 225 -16.53 -22.87 -9.23
N SER A 226 -17.45 -23.36 -8.39
CA SER A 226 -17.80 -24.78 -8.32
C SER A 226 -18.51 -25.32 -9.53
N THR A 227 -18.21 -26.59 -9.81
CA THR A 227 -18.87 -27.47 -10.79
C THR A 227 -20.37 -27.59 -10.54
N ALA A 228 -20.84 -27.19 -9.35
CA ALA A 228 -22.22 -27.31 -8.92
C ALA A 228 -23.14 -26.15 -9.33
N SER A 229 -22.65 -25.06 -9.92
CA SER A 229 -23.53 -24.05 -10.52
C SER A 229 -23.95 -24.48 -11.94
N LEU A 230 -24.69 -25.59 -12.03
CA LEU A 230 -25.36 -25.99 -13.26
C LEU A 230 -26.51 -25.03 -13.65
N ASP A 231 -26.83 -24.06 -12.81
CA ASP A 231 -27.59 -22.90 -13.25
C ASP A 231 -26.69 -22.00 -14.09
N LYS A 232 -26.90 -22.03 -15.41
CA LYS A 232 -26.32 -21.12 -16.43
C LYS A 232 -26.44 -19.62 -16.11
N ALA A 233 -27.04 -19.24 -14.98
CA ALA A 233 -27.28 -17.88 -14.54
C ALA A 233 -26.87 -17.62 -13.06
N TYR A 234 -26.14 -18.52 -12.40
CA TYR A 234 -25.72 -18.28 -11.01
C TYR A 234 -24.84 -17.03 -10.91
N LYS A 235 -25.23 -16.08 -10.07
CA LYS A 235 -24.46 -14.88 -9.76
C LYS A 235 -23.91 -15.01 -8.35
N LEU A 236 -22.58 -14.90 -8.22
CA LEU A 236 -21.97 -14.87 -6.89
C LEU A 236 -22.59 -13.74 -6.07
N LYS A 237 -22.85 -14.03 -4.80
CA LYS A 237 -23.28 -13.04 -3.84
C LYS A 237 -22.21 -11.96 -3.69
N PRO A 238 -22.61 -10.71 -3.39
CA PRO A 238 -21.66 -9.63 -3.15
C PRO A 238 -20.63 -10.02 -2.08
N MET A 239 -19.37 -9.77 -2.40
CA MET A 239 -18.29 -9.82 -1.43
C MET A 239 -18.29 -8.48 -0.68
N GLN A 240 -18.23 -8.52 0.64
CA GLN A 240 -18.03 -7.33 1.45
C GLN A 240 -16.63 -7.36 2.07
N TYR A 241 -16.02 -6.19 2.22
CA TYR A 241 -14.66 -6.11 2.74
C TYR A 241 -14.35 -4.77 3.40
N ARG A 242 -13.40 -4.77 4.33
CA ARG A 242 -12.74 -3.56 4.84
C ARG A 242 -11.25 -3.60 4.51
N LEU A 243 -10.66 -2.45 4.30
CA LEU A 243 -9.24 -2.31 3.98
C LEU A 243 -8.42 -1.80 5.16
N THR A 244 -7.12 -2.10 5.15
CA THR A 244 -6.12 -1.55 6.08
C THR A 244 -5.66 -0.14 5.73
N ILE A 245 -5.81 0.27 4.47
CA ILE A 245 -5.45 1.57 3.89
C ILE A 245 -6.41 1.87 2.73
N PRO A 246 -6.56 3.13 2.31
CA PRO A 246 -7.26 3.42 1.07
C PRO A 246 -6.60 2.67 -0.09
N TYR A 247 -7.39 1.88 -0.82
CA TYR A 247 -6.88 1.03 -1.90
C TYR A 247 -7.97 0.66 -2.90
N ARG A 248 -7.57 0.06 -4.02
CA ARG A 248 -8.47 -0.49 -5.04
C ARG A 248 -8.53 -2.02 -4.95
N VAL A 249 -9.74 -2.57 -4.86
CA VAL A 249 -9.98 -4.02 -4.93
C VAL A 249 -10.72 -4.32 -6.23
N GLN A 250 -10.23 -5.32 -6.96
CA GLN A 250 -10.88 -5.77 -8.18
C GLN A 250 -11.13 -7.27 -8.12
N LEU A 251 -12.24 -7.69 -8.71
CA LEU A 251 -12.45 -9.07 -9.10
C LEU A 251 -12.13 -9.17 -10.60
N SER A 252 -11.19 -10.03 -10.95
CA SER A 252 -10.68 -10.15 -12.32
C SER A 252 -10.52 -11.61 -12.73
N THR A 253 -10.69 -11.89 -14.02
CA THR A 253 -10.28 -13.14 -14.67
C THR A 253 -9.06 -12.87 -15.55
N SER A 254 -8.51 -13.92 -16.19
CA SER A 254 -7.49 -13.76 -17.23
C SER A 254 -7.92 -12.82 -18.37
N ASN A 255 -9.22 -12.66 -18.59
CA ASN A 255 -9.79 -11.92 -19.71
C ASN A 255 -10.17 -10.47 -19.35
N GLY A 256 -9.87 -10.02 -18.13
CA GLY A 256 -10.06 -8.63 -17.71
C GLY A 256 -10.75 -8.46 -16.36
N VAL A 257 -11.00 -7.20 -16.02
CA VAL A 257 -11.67 -6.78 -14.77
C VAL A 257 -13.17 -7.03 -14.87
N GLN A 258 -13.74 -7.65 -13.85
CA GLN A 258 -15.16 -8.04 -13.78
C GLN A 258 -15.96 -7.15 -12.83
N ALA A 259 -15.30 -6.68 -11.77
CA ALA A 259 -15.81 -5.68 -10.86
C ALA A 259 -14.61 -4.87 -10.34
N ASP A 260 -14.80 -3.56 -10.21
CA ASP A 260 -13.79 -2.64 -9.70
C ASP A 260 -14.44 -1.75 -8.65
N SER A 261 -13.84 -1.69 -7.46
CA SER A 261 -14.32 -0.80 -6.40
C SER A 261 -14.02 0.67 -6.63
N GLY A 262 -13.10 0.99 -7.55
CA GLY A 262 -12.37 2.26 -7.51
C GLY A 262 -11.45 2.31 -6.28
N VAL A 263 -10.88 3.47 -5.98
CA VAL A 263 -10.15 3.68 -4.72
C VAL A 263 -11.18 3.93 -3.63
N VAL A 264 -11.17 3.09 -2.59
CA VAL A 264 -12.12 3.19 -1.47
C VAL A 264 -11.38 3.33 -0.15
N ASP A 265 -12.04 3.94 0.83
CA ASP A 265 -11.43 4.27 2.13
C ASP A 265 -11.08 3.04 2.98
N ALA A 266 -10.09 3.21 3.84
CA ALA A 266 -9.76 2.26 4.90
C ALA A 266 -10.88 2.15 5.93
N ASP A 267 -10.95 1.03 6.64
CA ASP A 267 -11.80 0.83 7.81
C ASP A 267 -13.33 0.93 7.61
N VAL A 268 -13.79 1.29 6.41
CA VAL A 268 -15.19 1.28 5.96
C VAL A 268 -15.52 -0.06 5.30
N LEU A 269 -16.75 -0.55 5.53
CA LEU A 269 -17.25 -1.76 4.87
C LEU A 269 -17.74 -1.43 3.47
N HIS A 270 -17.10 -2.01 2.48
CA HIS A 270 -17.43 -1.87 1.06
C HIS A 270 -18.04 -3.15 0.53
N SER A 271 -18.75 -3.07 -0.59
CA SER A 271 -19.35 -4.21 -1.28
C SER A 271 -18.89 -4.23 -2.73
N LEU A 272 -18.55 -5.41 -3.23
CA LEU A 272 -18.13 -5.64 -4.61
C LEU A 272 -18.88 -6.86 -5.15
N GLN A 273 -19.59 -6.67 -6.26
CA GLN A 273 -20.39 -7.70 -6.88
C GLN A 273 -19.99 -7.90 -8.33
N LEU A 274 -19.97 -9.16 -8.75
CA LEU A 274 -19.81 -9.53 -10.15
C LEU A 274 -21.08 -9.21 -10.95
N THR A 275 -20.91 -8.58 -12.10
CA THR A 275 -22.03 -8.15 -12.96
C THR A 275 -22.66 -9.30 -13.76
N ARG A 276 -21.86 -10.32 -14.07
CA ARG A 276 -22.26 -11.49 -14.89
C ARG A 276 -22.12 -12.81 -14.14
N ALA A 277 -22.78 -13.84 -14.66
CA ALA A 277 -22.54 -15.22 -14.28
C ALA A 277 -21.19 -15.69 -14.82
N PHE A 278 -20.53 -16.60 -14.09
CA PHE A 278 -19.28 -17.23 -14.50
C PHE A 278 -19.47 -18.74 -14.61
N GLY A 279 -18.71 -19.33 -15.53
CA GLY A 279 -18.72 -20.76 -15.77
C GLY A 279 -17.91 -21.53 -14.73
N GLU A 280 -18.12 -22.83 -14.72
CA GLU A 280 -17.30 -23.77 -13.98
C GLU A 280 -15.81 -23.61 -14.33
N ASN A 281 -14.94 -23.68 -13.32
CA ASN A 281 -13.48 -23.57 -13.44
C ASN A 281 -12.95 -22.24 -14.03
N ASP A 282 -13.79 -21.22 -14.19
CA ASP A 282 -13.32 -19.88 -14.52
C ASP A 282 -12.44 -19.35 -13.36
N PRO A 283 -11.15 -19.04 -13.60
CA PRO A 283 -10.28 -18.53 -12.55
C PRO A 283 -10.65 -17.09 -12.25
N LEU A 284 -11.02 -16.82 -11.00
CA LEU A 284 -11.23 -15.48 -10.48
C LEU A 284 -10.07 -15.10 -9.54
N LYS A 285 -9.74 -13.81 -9.51
CA LYS A 285 -8.69 -13.25 -8.66
C LYS A 285 -9.22 -12.03 -7.93
N ILE A 286 -8.99 -11.97 -6.62
CA ILE A 286 -9.15 -10.76 -5.83
C ILE A 286 -7.85 -9.98 -5.87
N ILE A 287 -7.78 -8.99 -6.75
CA ILE A 287 -6.69 -8.02 -6.79
C ILE A 287 -6.82 -7.10 -5.58
N GLY A 288 -5.69 -6.78 -4.92
CA GLY A 288 -5.69 -6.00 -3.69
C GLY A 288 -5.99 -6.81 -2.42
N ALA A 289 -6.09 -8.14 -2.51
CA ALA A 289 -6.34 -9.04 -1.38
C ALA A 289 -5.42 -8.80 -0.17
N ALA A 290 -4.15 -8.48 -0.41
CA ALA A 290 -3.19 -8.20 0.67
C ALA A 290 -3.56 -7.00 1.55
N LYS A 291 -4.50 -6.14 1.14
CA LYS A 291 -4.97 -4.98 1.89
C LYS A 291 -6.29 -5.23 2.62
N ILE A 292 -6.98 -6.33 2.33
CA ILE A 292 -8.23 -6.71 2.97
C ILE A 292 -7.95 -7.13 4.41
N LYS A 293 -8.55 -6.42 5.38
CA LYS A 293 -8.48 -6.77 6.80
C LYS A 293 -9.72 -7.50 7.31
N GLU A 294 -10.85 -7.30 6.65
CA GLU A 294 -12.10 -7.98 6.96
C GLU A 294 -12.69 -8.42 5.64
N LEU A 295 -13.00 -9.71 5.52
CA LEU A 295 -13.65 -10.30 4.35
C LEU A 295 -14.94 -10.96 4.83
N VAL A 296 -16.06 -10.52 4.28
CA VAL A 296 -17.37 -11.13 4.49
C VAL A 296 -17.86 -11.62 3.14
N TRP A 297 -18.03 -12.93 3.01
CA TRP A 297 -18.50 -13.54 1.79
C TRP A 297 -19.38 -14.75 2.09
N HIS A 298 -20.68 -14.50 2.20
CA HIS A 298 -21.71 -15.50 2.54
C HIS A 298 -22.08 -16.39 1.33
N GLU A 299 -21.05 -16.87 0.64
CA GLU A 299 -21.13 -17.62 -0.61
C GLU A 299 -20.68 -19.07 -0.37
N ASP A 300 -21.51 -20.01 -0.81
CA ASP A 300 -21.27 -21.45 -0.73
C ASP A 300 -21.17 -22.13 -2.10
N ALA A 301 -21.20 -21.35 -3.20
CA ALA A 301 -20.97 -21.79 -4.57
C ALA A 301 -19.49 -21.84 -5.00
N PHE A 302 -18.53 -21.61 -4.09
CA PHE A 302 -17.10 -21.74 -4.40
C PHE A 302 -16.66 -23.19 -4.58
N ALA A 303 -15.73 -23.42 -5.50
CA ALA A 303 -14.94 -24.65 -5.51
C ALA A 303 -13.46 -24.37 -5.49
N ILE A 304 -12.77 -25.24 -4.77
CA ILE A 304 -11.40 -25.68 -5.00
C ILE A 304 -10.36 -24.54 -5.04
N GLY A 305 -9.55 -24.48 -4.00
CA GLY A 305 -8.25 -23.83 -4.07
C GLY A 305 -8.27 -22.31 -3.97
N PHE A 306 -9.19 -21.74 -3.18
CA PHE A 306 -9.09 -20.31 -2.85
C PHE A 306 -7.79 -20.08 -2.08
N ASN A 307 -6.84 -19.36 -2.71
CA ASN A 307 -5.54 -19.05 -2.15
C ASN A 307 -5.65 -17.92 -1.11
N PHE A 308 -5.81 -18.30 0.16
CA PHE A 308 -5.82 -17.35 1.28
C PHE A 308 -4.44 -16.80 1.64
N GLY A 309 -3.37 -17.34 1.05
CA GLY A 309 -1.99 -16.92 1.35
C GLY A 309 -1.68 -15.48 0.96
N LEU A 310 -2.48 -14.91 0.05
CA LEU A 310 -2.36 -13.52 -0.39
C LEU A 310 -3.23 -12.55 0.42
N LEU A 311 -4.04 -13.04 1.37
CA LEU A 311 -4.83 -12.24 2.32
C LEU A 311 -4.00 -11.93 3.58
N THR A 312 -2.81 -11.34 3.38
CA THR A 312 -1.81 -11.17 4.45
C THR A 312 -2.19 -10.18 5.55
N SER A 313 -3.17 -9.31 5.29
CA SER A 313 -3.69 -8.35 6.26
C SER A 313 -4.98 -8.81 6.96
N LEU A 314 -5.48 -10.01 6.66
CA LEU A 314 -6.79 -10.45 7.10
C LEU A 314 -6.83 -10.68 8.61
N VAL A 315 -7.74 -9.98 9.28
CA VAL A 315 -8.02 -10.04 10.72
C VAL A 315 -9.34 -10.77 10.98
N LYS A 316 -10.34 -10.55 10.11
CA LYS A 316 -11.68 -11.14 10.25
C LYS A 316 -12.11 -11.80 8.95
N LEU A 317 -12.60 -13.03 9.05
CA LEU A 317 -13.17 -13.78 7.94
C LEU A 317 -14.57 -14.28 8.33
N ASP A 318 -15.59 -13.78 7.65
CA ASP A 318 -16.95 -14.31 7.76
C ASP A 318 -17.38 -14.94 6.43
N MET A 319 -17.56 -16.24 6.46
CA MET A 319 -18.03 -17.07 5.35
C MET A 319 -19.18 -17.97 5.79
N SER A 320 -19.91 -17.54 6.81
CA SER A 320 -21.12 -18.23 7.24
C SER A 320 -22.20 -18.19 6.16
N VAL A 321 -23.09 -19.17 6.18
CA VAL A 321 -24.29 -19.18 5.33
C VAL A 321 -25.53 -19.50 6.16
N GLU A 322 -26.68 -18.96 5.76
CA GLU A 322 -27.93 -19.22 6.49
C GLU A 322 -28.33 -20.69 6.40
N LYS A 323 -28.28 -21.26 5.18
CA LYS A 323 -28.61 -22.64 4.90
C LYS A 323 -27.47 -23.30 4.12
N ALA A 324 -27.07 -24.46 4.60
CA ALA A 324 -26.10 -25.31 3.95
C ALA A 324 -26.60 -25.78 2.55
N SER A 325 -25.87 -25.52 1.46
CA SER A 325 -26.05 -26.18 0.14
C SER A 325 -25.88 -27.71 0.15
N GLY A 326 -26.45 -28.38 -0.86
CA GLY A 326 -26.54 -29.85 -0.95
C GLY A 326 -25.33 -30.61 -1.56
N TYR A 327 -24.46 -29.98 -2.35
CA TYR A 327 -23.36 -30.67 -3.06
C TYR A 327 -22.01 -29.94 -2.89
N ARG A 328 -20.92 -30.66 -2.55
CA ARG A 328 -19.68 -30.09 -2.00
C ARG A 328 -18.42 -30.94 -2.20
N ASN A 329 -17.78 -30.86 -3.37
CA ASN A 329 -16.45 -31.46 -3.57
C ASN A 329 -15.36 -30.39 -3.69
N GLY A 330 -14.18 -30.63 -3.11
CA GLY A 330 -13.02 -29.72 -3.17
C GLY A 330 -12.51 -29.17 -1.83
N SER A 331 -11.23 -28.79 -1.80
CA SER A 331 -10.61 -28.04 -0.69
C SER A 331 -10.93 -26.55 -0.82
N PHE A 332 -11.37 -25.91 0.25
CA PHE A 332 -11.87 -24.55 0.19
C PHE A 332 -10.75 -23.52 0.39
N MET A 333 -10.02 -23.60 1.49
CA MET A 333 -8.91 -22.69 1.76
C MET A 333 -7.57 -23.36 1.44
N ALA A 334 -7.00 -23.01 0.29
CA ALA A 334 -5.61 -23.31 0.00
C ALA A 334 -4.70 -22.25 0.65
N SER A 335 -3.46 -22.65 0.98
CA SER A 335 -2.38 -21.72 1.35
C SER A 335 -2.68 -20.78 2.52
N THR A 336 -3.24 -21.27 3.63
CA THR A 336 -3.62 -20.44 4.79
C THR A 336 -2.45 -19.86 5.60
N ASN A 337 -1.21 -20.22 5.28
CA ASN A 337 0.00 -19.80 6.01
C ASN A 337 0.22 -18.27 6.00
N GLY A 338 -0.32 -17.56 5.01
CA GLY A 338 -0.18 -16.10 4.90
C GLY A 338 -1.08 -15.30 5.84
N MET A 339 -2.13 -15.90 6.41
CA MET A 339 -3.11 -15.22 7.27
C MET A 339 -2.62 -15.11 8.73
N LEU A 340 -1.45 -14.49 8.93
CA LEU A 340 -0.79 -14.42 10.24
C LEU A 340 -1.48 -13.43 11.21
N LEU A 341 -2.34 -12.55 10.70
CA LEU A 341 -3.06 -11.54 11.47
C LEU A 341 -4.50 -11.95 11.82
N LEU A 342 -4.93 -13.15 11.45
CA LEU A 342 -6.31 -13.60 11.60
C LEU A 342 -6.67 -13.77 13.08
N GLU A 343 -7.73 -13.09 13.51
CA GLU A 343 -8.24 -13.11 14.89
C GLU A 343 -9.65 -13.71 14.99
N GLU A 344 -10.50 -13.53 13.98
CA GLU A 344 -11.89 -14.00 14.01
C GLU A 344 -12.24 -14.76 12.71
N VAL A 345 -12.80 -15.96 12.88
CA VAL A 345 -13.26 -16.80 11.76
C VAL A 345 -14.67 -17.28 12.05
N ASN A 346 -15.60 -16.97 11.15
CA ASN A 346 -16.96 -17.49 11.16
C ASN A 346 -17.21 -18.25 9.87
N MET A 347 -17.51 -19.54 9.96
CA MET A 347 -17.87 -20.40 8.85
C MET A 347 -19.14 -21.21 9.16
N ARG A 348 -20.00 -20.69 10.04
CA ARG A 348 -21.23 -21.37 10.46
C ARG A 348 -22.04 -21.84 9.25
N ASN A 349 -22.48 -23.10 9.30
CA ASN A 349 -23.20 -23.84 8.25
C ASN A 349 -22.46 -24.01 6.91
N ASN A 350 -21.26 -23.46 6.76
CA ASN A 350 -20.47 -23.59 5.56
C ASN A 350 -19.68 -24.91 5.61
N ARG A 351 -20.22 -25.99 5.04
CA ARG A 351 -19.51 -27.28 4.99
C ARG A 351 -18.35 -27.35 3.99
N LEU A 352 -17.96 -26.22 3.40
CA LEU A 352 -16.65 -26.04 2.78
C LEU A 352 -15.62 -25.51 3.79
N ALA A 353 -15.93 -25.32 5.08
CA ALA A 353 -15.02 -24.80 6.12
C ALA A 353 -13.79 -25.69 6.41
N ARG A 354 -12.91 -25.94 5.45
CA ARG A 354 -11.75 -26.85 5.55
C ARG A 354 -10.57 -26.32 4.74
N ASN A 355 -9.36 -26.77 5.07
CA ASN A 355 -8.14 -26.36 4.38
C ASN A 355 -7.17 -27.54 4.13
N GLY A 356 -6.26 -27.34 3.17
CA GLY A 356 -5.22 -28.30 2.78
C GLY A 356 -5.50 -29.08 1.50
N ASP A 357 -4.44 -29.56 0.85
CA ASP A 357 -4.48 -30.18 -0.48
C ASP A 357 -4.72 -31.70 -0.44
N ASN A 358 -4.77 -32.31 0.75
CA ASN A 358 -4.65 -33.77 0.92
C ASN A 358 -5.98 -34.56 0.91
N GLY A 359 -7.05 -34.04 0.33
CA GLY A 359 -8.33 -34.77 0.22
C GLY A 359 -8.99 -35.14 1.56
N ASN A 360 -8.45 -34.70 2.71
CA ASN A 360 -9.07 -34.89 4.01
C ASN A 360 -10.18 -33.86 4.19
N VAL A 361 -11.40 -34.31 3.91
CA VAL A 361 -12.61 -33.50 3.85
C VAL A 361 -13.14 -32.99 5.20
N ALA A 362 -12.48 -33.33 6.32
CA ALA A 362 -13.04 -33.20 7.66
C ALA A 362 -12.18 -32.39 8.66
N THR A 363 -11.06 -31.80 8.23
CA THR A 363 -10.15 -31.03 9.11
C THR A 363 -10.06 -29.55 8.73
N LEU A 364 -10.04 -28.69 9.74
CA LEU A 364 -9.61 -27.29 9.64
C LEU A 364 -8.33 -27.08 10.45
N ASP A 365 -7.21 -26.82 9.77
CA ASP A 365 -5.88 -26.59 10.37
C ASP A 365 -5.53 -25.10 10.41
N LEU A 366 -5.67 -24.49 11.59
CA LEU A 366 -5.30 -23.11 11.90
C LEU A 366 -4.03 -23.05 12.75
N SER A 367 -3.12 -24.02 12.63
CA SER A 367 -1.89 -24.09 13.45
C SER A 367 -0.89 -22.95 13.22
N TRP A 368 -1.05 -22.18 12.15
CA TRP A 368 -0.24 -20.98 11.87
C TRP A 368 -0.91 -19.68 12.35
N GLN A 369 -2.19 -19.73 12.75
CA GLN A 369 -2.96 -18.57 13.19
C GLN A 369 -2.76 -18.31 14.68
N GLY A 370 -1.55 -17.91 15.07
CA GLY A 370 -1.18 -17.66 16.47
C GLY A 370 -1.94 -16.51 17.15
N ARG A 371 -2.72 -15.71 16.39
CA ARG A 371 -3.53 -14.59 16.89
C ARG A 371 -5.02 -14.90 16.99
N LEU A 372 -5.44 -16.11 16.65
CA LEU A 372 -6.85 -16.49 16.64
C LEU A 372 -7.48 -16.30 18.03
N LYS A 373 -8.59 -15.56 18.08
CA LYS A 373 -9.37 -15.27 19.30
C LYS A 373 -10.75 -15.93 19.25
N LYS A 374 -11.40 -15.94 18.09
CA LYS A 374 -12.77 -16.46 17.92
C LYS A 374 -12.88 -17.37 16.71
N LEU A 375 -13.52 -18.52 16.90
CA LEU A 375 -13.86 -19.45 15.82
C LEU A 375 -15.31 -19.92 15.97
N ASP A 376 -16.11 -19.79 14.91
CA ASP A 376 -17.43 -20.41 14.80
C ASP A 376 -17.53 -21.30 13.57
N VAL A 377 -17.64 -22.61 13.78
CA VAL A 377 -17.76 -23.63 12.74
C VAL A 377 -18.96 -24.53 13.01
N ARG A 378 -19.97 -24.06 13.74
CA ARG A 378 -21.22 -24.80 13.97
C ARG A 378 -21.93 -25.14 12.67
N GLY A 379 -22.56 -26.31 12.59
CA GLY A 379 -23.29 -26.76 11.41
C GLY A 379 -22.41 -27.05 10.19
N THR A 380 -21.08 -27.06 10.35
CA THR A 380 -20.13 -27.50 9.32
C THR A 380 -20.03 -29.04 9.30
N GLY A 381 -19.26 -29.61 8.37
CA GLY A 381 -18.98 -31.06 8.30
C GLY A 381 -17.63 -31.47 8.91
N LEU A 382 -17.02 -30.60 9.70
CA LEU A 382 -15.71 -30.86 10.30
C LEU A 382 -15.81 -31.91 11.41
N THR A 383 -14.80 -32.76 11.51
CA THR A 383 -14.60 -33.67 12.66
C THR A 383 -13.35 -33.31 13.47
N ARG A 384 -12.50 -32.44 12.93
CA ARG A 384 -11.26 -32.00 13.58
C ARG A 384 -10.96 -30.53 13.32
N VAL A 385 -10.58 -29.82 14.38
CA VAL A 385 -10.01 -28.47 14.31
C VAL A 385 -8.64 -28.51 14.98
N LYS A 386 -7.61 -27.97 14.32
CA LYS A 386 -6.26 -27.84 14.86
C LYS A 386 -5.94 -26.36 15.00
N LEU A 387 -5.51 -25.94 16.19
CA LEU A 387 -5.24 -24.54 16.52
C LEU A 387 -3.74 -24.34 16.79
N ALA A 388 -3.27 -23.11 16.64
CA ALA A 388 -1.89 -22.77 16.97
C ALA A 388 -1.65 -22.87 18.49
N THR A 389 -0.52 -23.44 18.89
CA THR A 389 -0.11 -23.48 20.29
C THR A 389 0.05 -22.07 20.83
N GLY A 390 -0.62 -21.76 21.95
CA GLY A 390 -0.57 -20.44 22.58
C GLY A 390 -1.48 -19.38 21.94
N ALA A 391 -2.37 -19.76 21.00
CA ALA A 391 -3.37 -18.83 20.47
C ALA A 391 -4.29 -18.32 21.60
N PRO A 392 -4.59 -17.00 21.66
CA PRO A 392 -5.39 -16.38 22.72
C PRO A 392 -6.89 -16.59 22.50
N VAL A 393 -7.32 -17.85 22.30
CA VAL A 393 -8.71 -18.20 21.98
C VAL A 393 -9.60 -17.92 23.19
N VAL A 394 -10.59 -17.05 23.00
CA VAL A 394 -11.59 -16.68 24.01
C VAL A 394 -12.98 -17.22 23.68
N GLN A 395 -13.22 -17.62 22.43
CA GLN A 395 -14.48 -18.21 21.99
C GLN A 395 -14.24 -19.29 20.92
N LEU A 396 -14.83 -20.46 21.14
CA LEU A 396 -14.73 -21.61 20.23
C LEU A 396 -16.09 -22.31 20.13
N CYS A 397 -16.76 -22.17 18.98
CA CYS A 397 -18.02 -22.86 18.67
C CYS A 397 -17.74 -23.96 17.63
N LEU A 398 -17.78 -25.22 18.07
CA LEU A 398 -17.44 -26.41 17.28
C LEU A 398 -18.68 -26.94 16.51
N PRO A 399 -18.51 -27.86 15.55
CA PRO A 399 -19.59 -28.27 14.63
C PRO A 399 -20.93 -28.65 15.29
N ASP A 400 -20.87 -29.35 16.43
CA ASP A 400 -22.03 -29.90 17.14
C ASP A 400 -22.37 -29.17 18.48
N THR A 401 -21.79 -27.99 18.74
CA THR A 401 -22.01 -27.22 19.99
C THR A 401 -23.04 -26.09 19.87
#